data_AF-A0A810NML4-F1
#
_entry.id   AF-A0A810NML4-F1
#
_cell.length_a   1.000
_cell.length_b   1.000
_cell.length_c   1.000
_cell.angle_alpha   90.00
_cell.angle_beta   90.00
_cell.angle_gamma   90.00
#
_symmetry.space_group_name_H-M   'P 1'
#
loop_
_entity.id
_entity.type
_entity.pdbx_description
1 polymer ?
#
loop_
_entity_poly.entity_id
_entity_poly.type
_entity_poly.pdbx_seq_one_letter_code
_entity_poly.pdbx_strand_id
1 'polypeptide(L)'
;MELAYWIVAGLLAVFYLYAGGKKAAQSQERLQPMMGWVDTIPMPLVRAIGALEILGALGLILPPLMGIATWLAVAAAIGLVLIQVGGIVVHVSRGEARLIGLNVALLLTAATSAWLATTWL
;
A
#
# COMPACT_ATOMS: atom_id res chain seq x y z
N MET A 1 -9.52 -14.03 -14.96
CA MET A 1 -9.04 -12.81 -14.28
C MET A 1 -9.42 -12.81 -12.81
N GLU A 2 -10.59 -13.31 -12.43
CA GLU A 2 -11.04 -13.46 -11.03
C GLU A 2 -10.02 -14.07 -10.06
N LEU A 3 -9.59 -15.32 -10.30
CA LEU A 3 -8.66 -16.01 -9.40
C LEU A 3 -7.34 -15.25 -9.27
N ALA A 4 -6.84 -14.69 -10.38
CA ALA A 4 -5.63 -13.88 -10.38
C ALA A 4 -5.80 -12.60 -9.55
N TYR A 5 -6.95 -11.91 -9.66
CA TYR A 5 -7.29 -10.76 -8.82
C TYR A 5 -7.22 -11.13 -7.34
N TRP A 6 -7.92 -12.19 -6.92
CA TRP A 6 -7.98 -12.57 -5.52
C TRP A 6 -6.62 -12.96 -4.94
N ILE A 7 -5.77 -13.63 -5.72
CA ILE A 7 -4.41 -13.97 -5.30
C ILE A 7 -3.57 -12.69 -5.13
N VAL A 8 -3.53 -11.82 -6.16
CA VAL A 8 -2.69 -10.62 -6.16
C VAL A 8 -3.18 -9.60 -5.12
N ALA A 9 -4.48 -9.28 -5.13
CA ALA A 9 -5.10 -8.35 -4.20
C ALA A 9 -5.06 -8.87 -2.76
N GLY A 10 -5.27 -10.18 -2.54
CA GLY A 10 -5.19 -10.80 -1.22
C GLY A 10 -3.79 -10.69 -0.60
N LEU A 11 -2.75 -11.04 -1.36
CA LEU A 11 -1.37 -10.91 -0.90
C LEU A 11 -1.00 -9.45 -0.62
N LEU A 12 -1.41 -8.54 -1.51
CA LEU A 12 -1.16 -7.11 -1.36
C LEU A 12 -1.88 -6.54 -0.12
N ALA A 13 -3.13 -6.96 0.13
CA ALA A 13 -3.90 -6.54 1.28
C ALA A 13 -3.27 -7.02 2.59
N VAL A 14 -2.82 -8.28 2.68
CA VAL A 14 -2.10 -8.79 3.86
C VAL A 14 -0.85 -7.98 4.14
N PHE A 15 -0.06 -7.67 3.11
CA PHE A 15 1.14 -6.85 3.24
C PHE A 15 0.82 -5.46 3.81
N TYR A 16 -0.16 -4.76 3.23
CA TYR A 16 -0.51 -3.40 3.66
C TYR A 16 -1.25 -3.33 5.00
N LEU A 17 -2.02 -4.35 5.37
CA LEU A 17 -2.56 -4.45 6.73
C LEU A 17 -1.42 -4.57 7.76
N TYR A 18 -0.40 -5.37 7.47
CA TYR A 18 0.77 -5.47 8.33
C TYR A 18 1.59 -4.18 8.35
N ALA A 19 1.94 -3.62 7.19
CA ALA A 19 2.75 -2.41 7.08
C ALA A 19 2.03 -1.18 7.66
N GLY A 20 0.78 -0.95 7.27
CA GLY A 20 -0.04 0.15 7.75
C GLY A 20 -0.39 0.02 9.23
N GLY A 21 -0.69 -1.21 9.69
CA GLY A 21 -0.91 -1.50 11.10
C GLY A 21 0.29 -1.14 11.97
N LYS A 22 1.51 -1.46 11.52
CA LYS A 22 2.74 -1.02 12.21
C LYS A 22 2.84 0.50 12.26
N LYS A 23 2.66 1.21 11.14
CA LYS A 23 2.74 2.68 11.10
C LYS A 23 1.68 3.37 11.96
N ALA A 24 0.49 2.79 12.06
CA ALA A 24 -0.59 3.34 12.87
C ALA A 24 -0.37 3.11 14.38
N ALA A 25 0.15 1.94 14.77
CA ALA A 25 0.19 1.49 16.16
C ALA A 25 1.55 1.63 16.87
N GLN A 26 2.66 1.59 16.12
CA GLN A 26 4.01 1.60 16.72
C GLN A 26 4.54 3.02 16.95
N SER A 27 5.41 3.17 17.95
CA SER A 27 6.12 4.42 18.19
C SER A 27 7.24 4.64 17.18
N GLN A 28 7.73 5.87 17.06
CA GLN A 28 8.80 6.22 16.12
C GLN A 28 10.06 5.37 16.36
N GLU A 29 10.42 5.14 17.63
CA GLU A 29 11.61 4.39 18.04
C GLU A 29 11.53 2.92 17.60
N ARG A 30 10.32 2.35 17.51
CA ARG A 30 10.11 0.97 17.02
C ARG A 30 10.11 0.90 15.50
N LEU A 31 9.70 1.97 14.83
CA LEU A 31 9.65 2.03 13.37
C LEU A 31 11.02 2.34 12.76
N GLN A 32 11.82 3.19 13.41
CA GLN A 32 13.09 3.69 12.91
C GLN A 32 14.04 2.58 12.41
N PRO A 33 14.26 1.44 13.11
CA PRO A 33 15.18 0.41 12.66
C PRO A 33 14.77 -0.24 11.33
N MET A 34 13.47 -0.23 11.02
CA MET A 34 12.92 -0.80 9.78
C MET A 34 12.60 0.26 8.73
N MET A 35 12.39 1.51 9.14
CA MET A 35 11.85 2.60 8.34
C MET A 35 12.55 3.91 8.69
N GLY A 36 13.84 4.06 8.36
CA GLY A 36 14.63 5.24 8.75
C GLY A 36 14.09 6.60 8.27
N TRP A 37 13.05 6.65 7.43
CA TRP A 37 12.37 7.89 7.02
C TRP A 37 11.44 8.47 8.06
N VAL A 38 11.04 7.70 9.09
CA VAL A 38 10.18 8.21 10.16
C VAL A 38 10.84 9.32 10.98
N ASP A 39 12.16 9.45 10.95
CA ASP A 39 12.89 10.54 11.62
C ASP A 39 12.84 11.86 10.85
N THR A 40 12.52 11.80 9.57
CA THR A 40 12.57 12.96 8.66
C THR A 40 11.20 13.61 8.46
N ILE A 41 10.12 12.94 8.88
CA ILE A 41 8.76 13.47 8.73
C ILE A 41 7.95 13.33 10.02
N PRO A 42 6.95 14.19 10.25
CA PRO A 42 6.15 14.14 11.47
C PRO A 42 5.39 12.81 11.63
N MET A 43 5.39 12.24 12.83
CA MET A 43 4.63 11.02 13.15
C MET A 43 3.14 11.06 12.79
N PRO A 44 2.41 12.18 12.88
CA PRO A 44 1.04 12.26 12.37
C PRO A 44 0.91 11.91 10.88
N LEU A 45 1.89 12.30 10.05
CA LEU A 45 1.92 11.97 8.64
C LEU A 45 2.23 10.48 8.42
N VAL A 46 3.15 9.90 9.20
CA VAL A 46 3.41 8.44 9.21
C VAL A 46 2.13 7.66 9.49
N ARG A 47 1.36 8.09 10.50
CA ARG A 47 0.07 7.47 10.87
C ARG A 47 -0.98 7.64 9.80
N ALA A 48 -1.06 8.81 9.16
CA ALA A 48 -1.97 9.05 8.04
C ALA A 48 -1.67 8.10 6.87
N ILE A 49 -0.39 7.92 6.52
CA ILE A 49 0.03 6.93 5.50
C ILE A 49 -0.40 5.52 5.93
N GLY A 50 -0.15 5.14 7.18
CA GLY A 50 -0.55 3.82 7.70
C GLY A 50 -2.07 3.58 7.63
N ALA A 51 -2.87 4.61 7.93
CA ALA A 51 -4.32 4.54 7.79
C ALA A 51 -4.75 4.39 6.33
N LEU A 52 -4.13 5.12 5.41
CA LEU A 52 -4.40 5.01 3.97
C LEU A 52 -4.02 3.63 3.42
N GLU A 53 -2.92 3.03 3.89
CA GLU A 53 -2.53 1.66 3.53
C GLU A 53 -3.57 0.64 3.99
N ILE A 54 -4.06 0.77 5.23
CA ILE A 54 -5.13 -0.10 5.75
C ILE A 54 -6.41 0.08 4.93
N LEU A 55 -6.82 1.32 4.66
CA LEU A 55 -8.00 1.61 3.85
C LEU A 55 -7.86 1.06 2.43
N GLY A 56 -6.68 1.17 1.82
CA GLY A 56 -6.37 0.56 0.53
C GLY A 56 -6.51 -0.97 0.57
N ALA A 57 -5.94 -1.62 1.58
CA ALA A 57 -6.06 -3.07 1.75
C ALA A 57 -7.52 -3.53 1.91
N LEU A 58 -8.30 -2.82 2.74
CA LEU A 58 -9.72 -3.12 2.92
C LEU A 58 -10.53 -2.84 1.66
N GLY A 59 -10.23 -1.75 0.95
CA GLY A 59 -10.89 -1.38 -0.31
C GLY A 59 -10.63 -2.36 -1.45
N LEU A 60 -9.49 -3.07 -1.45
CA LEU A 60 -9.23 -4.16 -2.39
C LEU A 60 -10.09 -5.41 -2.12
N ILE A 61 -10.50 -5.65 -0.88
CA ILE A 61 -11.11 -6.93 -0.50
C ILE A 61 -12.60 -6.81 -0.21
N LEU A 62 -13.01 -5.86 0.63
CA LEU A 62 -14.38 -5.80 1.12
C LEU A 62 -15.41 -5.45 0.03
N PRO A 63 -15.24 -4.42 -0.82
CA PRO A 63 -16.21 -4.09 -1.84
C PRO A 63 -16.42 -5.21 -2.87
N PRO A 64 -15.37 -5.84 -3.44
CA PRO A 64 -15.53 -7.01 -4.32
C PRO A 64 -16.18 -8.20 -3.63
N LEU A 65 -15.83 -8.47 -2.36
CA LEU A 65 -16.39 -9.61 -1.61
C LEU A 65 -17.89 -9.44 -1.34
N MET A 66 -18.33 -8.20 -1.07
CA MET A 66 -19.72 -7.86 -0.80
C MET A 66 -20.55 -7.65 -2.07
N GLY A 67 -19.89 -7.47 -3.22
CA GLY A 67 -20.56 -7.11 -4.48
C GLY A 67 -21.12 -5.68 -4.49
N ILE A 68 -20.68 -4.80 -3.59
CA ILE A 68 -21.18 -3.44 -3.44
C ILE A 68 -20.07 -2.44 -3.74
N ALA A 69 -20.34 -1.46 -4.60
CA ALA A 69 -19.39 -0.41 -4.98
C ALA A 69 -18.01 -0.97 -5.36
N THR A 70 -17.99 -2.04 -6.17
CA THR A 70 -16.78 -2.79 -6.53
C THR A 70 -15.68 -1.93 -7.13
N TRP A 71 -16.03 -0.84 -7.83
CA TRP A 71 -15.10 0.17 -8.35
C TRP A 71 -14.14 0.76 -7.28
N LEU A 72 -14.50 0.69 -5.99
CA LEU A 72 -13.63 1.07 -4.88
C LEU A 72 -12.33 0.25 -4.83
N ALA A 73 -12.32 -0.98 -5.34
CA ALA A 73 -11.10 -1.77 -5.47
C ALA A 73 -10.09 -1.13 -6.44
N VAL A 74 -10.57 -0.58 -7.56
CA VAL A 74 -9.72 0.15 -8.52
C VAL A 74 -9.18 1.43 -7.86
N ALA A 75 -10.04 2.18 -7.16
CA ALA A 75 -9.63 3.38 -6.43
C ALA A 75 -8.60 3.07 -5.34
N ALA A 76 -8.79 1.99 -4.58
CA ALA A 76 -7.87 1.52 -3.56
C ALA A 76 -6.51 1.14 -4.16
N ALA A 77 -6.50 0.38 -5.26
CA ALA A 77 -5.29 0.01 -5.96
C ALA A 77 -4.51 1.25 -6.45
N ILE A 78 -5.19 2.25 -7.01
CA ILE A 78 -4.58 3.52 -7.41
C ILE A 78 -4.01 4.27 -6.20
N GLY A 79 -4.74 4.33 -5.08
CA GLY A 79 -4.24 4.94 -3.86
C GLY A 79 -2.94 4.31 -3.36
N LEU A 80 -2.85 2.98 -3.41
CA LEU A 80 -1.63 2.25 -3.05
C LEU A 80 -0.48 2.53 -4.04
N VAL A 81 -0.76 2.64 -5.35
CA VAL A 81 0.25 3.10 -6.33
C VAL A 81 0.82 4.46 -5.95
N LEU A 82 -0.04 5.42 -5.58
CA LEU A 82 0.39 6.77 -5.18
C LEU A 82 1.26 6.75 -3.91
N ILE A 83 0.93 5.90 -2.94
CA ILE A 83 1.76 5.69 -1.73
C ILE A 83 3.15 5.18 -2.13
N GLN A 84 3.23 4.22 -3.06
CA GLN A 84 4.51 3.69 -3.52
C GLN A 84 5.33 4.72 -4.30
N VAL A 85 4.70 5.55 -5.13
CA VAL A 85 5.38 6.67 -5.80
C VAL A 85 5.97 7.63 -4.77
N GLY A 86 5.20 8.01 -3.75
CA GLY A 86 5.71 8.86 -2.65
C GLY A 86 6.89 8.21 -1.91
N GLY A 87 6.80 6.92 -1.60
CA GLY A 87 7.89 6.17 -0.97
C GLY A 87 9.17 6.13 -1.81
N ILE A 88 9.05 5.93 -3.13
CA ILE A 88 10.18 5.97 -4.07
C ILE A 88 10.84 7.35 -4.05
N VAL A 89 10.06 8.42 -4.14
CA VAL A 89 10.57 9.80 -4.10
C VAL A 89 11.34 10.06 -2.81
N VAL A 90 10.83 9.61 -1.64
CA VAL A 90 11.52 9.74 -0.35
C VAL A 90 12.88 9.02 -0.37
N HIS A 91 12.93 7.75 -0.79
CA HIS A 91 14.21 7.03 -0.84
C HIS A 91 15.21 7.64 -1.83
N VAL A 92 14.75 8.05 -3.02
CA VAL A 92 15.62 8.70 -4.03
C VAL A 92 16.17 10.02 -3.50
N SER A 93 15.33 10.86 -2.86
CA SER A 93 15.76 12.14 -2.28
C SER A 93 16.81 12.00 -1.19
N ARG A 94 16.92 10.81 -0.58
CA ARG A 94 17.87 10.49 0.50
C ARG A 94 19.11 9.73 0.03
N GLY A 95 19.27 9.54 -1.28
CA GLY A 95 20.37 8.74 -1.84
C GLY A 95 20.24 7.23 -1.56
N GLU A 96 19.06 6.77 -1.14
CA GLU A 96 18.76 5.38 -0.80
C GLU A 96 18.16 4.61 -2.00
N ALA A 97 18.49 5.00 -3.24
CA ALA A 97 17.90 4.42 -4.45
C ALA A 97 18.05 2.89 -4.53
N ARG A 98 19.10 2.32 -3.93
CA ARG A 98 19.29 0.86 -3.83
C ARG A 98 18.21 0.13 -3.01
N LEU A 99 17.43 0.85 -2.19
CA LEU A 99 16.40 0.29 -1.32
C LEU A 99 14.99 0.31 -1.94
N ILE A 100 14.81 0.86 -3.15
CA ILE A 100 13.48 1.01 -3.76
C ILE A 100 12.89 -0.29 -4.32
N GLY A 101 13.63 -1.40 -4.30
CA GLY A 101 13.21 -2.66 -4.91
C GLY A 101 11.84 -3.15 -4.42
N LEU A 102 11.61 -3.12 -3.10
CA LEU A 102 10.30 -3.45 -2.53
C LEU A 102 9.22 -2.47 -2.98
N ASN A 103 9.55 -1.17 -3.09
CA ASN A 103 8.56 -0.19 -3.53
C ASN A 103 8.12 -0.40 -4.97
N VAL A 104 9.06 -0.72 -5.86
CA VAL A 104 8.77 -1.05 -7.26
C VAL A 104 7.92 -2.32 -7.34
N ALA A 105 8.26 -3.37 -6.58
CA ALA A 105 7.47 -4.59 -6.55
C ALA A 105 6.01 -4.33 -6.10
N LEU A 106 5.82 -3.59 -5.01
CA LEU A 106 4.49 -3.23 -4.51
C LEU A 106 3.73 -2.32 -5.47
N LEU A 107 4.41 -1.37 -6.12
CA LEU A 107 3.82 -0.49 -7.13
C LEU A 107 3.27 -1.30 -8.31
N LEU A 108 4.09 -2.20 -8.86
CA LEU A 108 3.70 -3.07 -9.96
C LEU A 108 2.56 -4.02 -9.54
N THR A 109 2.61 -4.53 -8.31
CA THR A 109 1.54 -5.38 -7.75
C THR A 109 0.23 -4.60 -7.62
N ALA A 110 0.26 -3.37 -7.11
CA ALA A 110 -0.91 -2.50 -7.01
C ALA A 110 -1.47 -2.10 -8.39
N ALA A 111 -0.61 -1.74 -9.34
CA ALA A 111 -1.01 -1.46 -10.72
C ALA A 111 -1.65 -2.68 -11.40
N THR A 112 -1.08 -3.88 -11.15
CA THR A 112 -1.64 -5.14 -11.64
C THR A 112 -3.01 -5.43 -11.01
N SER A 113 -3.17 -5.20 -9.70
CA SER A 113 -4.48 -5.30 -9.02
C SER A 113 -5.51 -4.34 -9.63
N ALA A 114 -5.12 -3.10 -9.94
CA ALA A 114 -6.01 -2.13 -10.58
C ALA A 114 -6.48 -2.63 -11.94
N TRP A 115 -5.55 -3.12 -12.78
CA TRP A 115 -5.88 -3.68 -14.08
C TRP A 115 -6.78 -4.91 -13.97
N LEU A 116 -6.43 -5.88 -13.11
CA LEU A 116 -7.22 -7.08 -12.87
C LEU A 116 -8.64 -6.74 -12.41
N ALA A 117 -8.80 -5.77 -11.51
CA ALA A 117 -10.09 -5.26 -11.06
C ALA A 117 -10.94 -4.74 -12.24
N THR A 118 -10.37 -3.98 -13.17
CA THR A 118 -11.15 -3.47 -14.34
C THR A 118 -11.63 -4.54 -15.30
N THR A 119 -11.01 -5.72 -15.30
CA THR A 119 -11.33 -6.79 -16.25
C THR A 119 -12.30 -7.85 -15.70
N TRP A 120 -12.60 -7.79 -14.41
CA TRP A 120 -13.35 -8.83 -13.72
C TRP A 120 -14.54 -8.32 -12.89
N LEU A 121 -14.46 -7.09 -12.36
CA LEU A 121 -15.56 -6.43 -11.65
C LEU A 121 -16.66 -5.97 -12.61
#